data_AF-A0A6A4E0I2-F1
#
_entry.id   AF-A0A6A4E0I2-F1
#
_cell.length_a   1.000
_cell.length_b   1.000
_cell.length_c   1.000
_cell.angle_alpha   90.00
_cell.angle_beta   90.00
_cell.angle_gamma   90.00
#
_symmetry.space_group_name_H-M   'P 1'
#
loop_
_entity.id
_entity.type
_entity.pdbx_description
1 polymer ?
#
loop_
_entity_poly.entity_id
_entity_poly.type
_entity_poly.pdbx_seq_one_letter_code
_entity_poly.pdbx_strand_id
1 'polypeptide(L)'
;MTTANNIKVEGATTFSASVASSFRYAIEIKDEKLSVWMEDCSSKKQWYTGEKEKATYITAINSIMAASSTDYVELFRDALDSDLNSSGQMQRKLTTLNGGSIRLELALPVRALRSVWLAEYKFDLEPVSVERIDILESKLRDQEEKLEKLQIHGTSGQNAAFVQLVASKKDDKSRLRWNKFESDDFSVNGNDGVVKVLQPGLLLSFQRERRHRACHPGIAFLMEGQPDIKIDGVTAFALPLATSYRYAIELKSSKMSIWMEDRISKKQWYKGGMAKTDYVSDANVIPDATVADYVKCFQDALDSDLGDCSDVQRKLYALDGGALRLEFAVKIRVFRSTWEAKYTFDLHPVSVERIDILESKLRDQQGEIQKLFTMISWIESRMNSETKRKNSVSVERIVVLESKLRDQHDELEQLRGEIGLTWEDKPYLERDGLSPSFVHLQTSRRNSESTMKWGPTTGADFASTGVDGVVKARRGGTYIIFVTVTTVPGANTPVYLLKNNTSIQVAYPGYSQGNIGSTSLSTIEVLENNNEITVKCSCKLVDTSYLCIARVGN
;
A
#
# COMPACT_ATOMS: atom_id res chain seq x y z
N MET A 1 -45.45 -46.56 -15.69
CA MET A 1 -44.64 -46.68 -16.92
C MET A 1 -43.85 -45.40 -17.06
N THR A 2 -42.62 -45.39 -16.54
CA THR A 2 -41.73 -44.25 -16.59
C THR A 2 -41.13 -44.23 -17.98
N THR A 3 -41.42 -43.19 -18.77
CA THR A 3 -40.84 -42.98 -20.10
C THR A 3 -39.33 -42.94 -19.98
N ALA A 4 -38.65 -43.93 -20.56
CA ALA A 4 -37.19 -43.93 -20.70
C ALA A 4 -36.81 -42.71 -21.54
N ASN A 5 -36.09 -41.76 -20.93
CA ASN A 5 -35.59 -40.60 -21.64
C ASN A 5 -34.44 -41.07 -22.53
N ASN A 6 -34.73 -41.30 -23.81
CA ASN A 6 -33.69 -41.48 -24.80
C ASN A 6 -32.98 -40.14 -24.98
N ILE A 7 -31.68 -40.11 -24.72
CA ILE A 7 -30.86 -38.89 -24.79
C ILE A 7 -29.71 -39.18 -25.71
N LYS A 8 -29.51 -38.31 -26.70
CA LYS A 8 -28.37 -38.34 -27.60
C LYS A 8 -27.69 -36.99 -27.58
N VAL A 9 -26.41 -36.97 -27.26
CA VAL A 9 -25.57 -35.77 -27.31
C VAL A 9 -24.43 -36.02 -28.30
N GLU A 10 -24.13 -35.00 -29.11
CA GLU A 10 -23.11 -35.06 -30.14
C GLU A 10 -22.20 -33.84 -30.02
N GLY A 11 -20.93 -34.01 -30.37
CA GLY A 11 -19.96 -32.93 -30.27
C GLY A 11 -18.65 -33.25 -30.98
N ALA A 12 -17.71 -32.33 -30.86
CA ALA A 12 -16.35 -32.48 -31.38
C ALA A 12 -15.35 -32.25 -30.26
N THR A 13 -14.32 -33.09 -30.19
CA THR A 13 -13.30 -33.05 -29.14
C THR A 13 -11.90 -33.22 -29.71
N THR A 14 -10.90 -32.85 -28.92
CA THR A 14 -9.48 -33.08 -29.20
C THR A 14 -8.81 -33.67 -27.96
N PHE A 15 -7.84 -34.55 -28.18
CA PHE A 15 -7.06 -35.21 -27.11
C PHE A 15 -5.60 -34.74 -27.05
N SER A 16 -5.20 -33.86 -27.97
CA SER A 16 -3.86 -33.27 -27.99
C SER A 16 -3.93 -31.82 -28.46
N ALA A 17 -3.00 -30.98 -28.01
CA ALA A 17 -2.88 -29.59 -28.45
C ALA A 17 -2.57 -29.45 -29.95
N SER A 18 -2.23 -30.56 -30.62
CA SER A 18 -2.16 -30.61 -32.08
C SER A 18 -3.58 -30.64 -32.65
N VAL A 19 -3.96 -29.56 -33.34
CA VAL A 19 -5.26 -29.39 -34.02
C VAL A 19 -5.47 -30.44 -35.14
N ALA A 20 -4.46 -31.23 -35.48
CA ALA A 20 -4.50 -32.21 -36.57
C ALA A 20 -5.36 -33.47 -36.28
N SER A 21 -5.72 -33.73 -35.01
CA SER A 21 -6.52 -34.90 -34.62
C SER A 21 -7.77 -34.49 -33.84
N SER A 22 -8.75 -33.95 -34.57
CA SER A 22 -10.11 -33.73 -34.06
C SER A 22 -10.94 -35.00 -34.18
N PHE A 23 -11.78 -35.25 -33.18
CA PHE A 23 -12.72 -36.37 -33.16
C PHE A 23 -14.14 -35.85 -33.08
N ARG A 24 -15.07 -36.46 -33.80
CA ARG A 24 -16.51 -36.35 -33.55
C ARG A 24 -16.93 -37.45 -32.59
N TYR A 25 -17.86 -37.16 -31.70
CA TYR A 25 -18.39 -38.15 -30.77
C TYR A 25 -19.90 -38.05 -30.66
N ALA A 26 -20.52 -39.18 -30.30
CA ALA A 26 -21.92 -39.26 -29.91
C ALA A 26 -22.02 -40.12 -28.65
N ILE A 27 -22.74 -39.64 -27.64
CA ILE A 27 -23.08 -40.39 -26.44
C ILE A 27 -24.59 -40.52 -26.41
N GLU A 28 -25.07 -41.76 -26.38
CA GLU A 28 -26.50 -42.06 -26.40
C GLU A 28 -26.87 -42.93 -25.20
N ILE A 29 -27.95 -42.56 -24.50
CA ILE A 29 -28.67 -43.47 -23.62
C ILE A 29 -29.97 -43.85 -24.29
N LYS A 30 -30.16 -45.15 -24.48
CA LYS A 30 -31.38 -45.75 -24.99
C LYS A 30 -31.72 -46.98 -24.16
N ASP A 31 -32.97 -47.08 -23.70
CA ASP A 31 -33.44 -48.18 -22.85
C ASP A 31 -32.53 -48.42 -21.61
N GLU A 32 -32.08 -47.33 -20.95
CA GLU A 32 -31.13 -47.32 -19.82
C GLU A 32 -29.73 -47.88 -20.13
N LYS A 33 -29.40 -48.09 -21.40
CA LYS A 33 -28.06 -48.50 -21.83
C LYS A 33 -27.33 -47.36 -22.50
N LEU A 34 -26.09 -47.16 -22.07
CA LEU A 34 -25.19 -46.14 -22.59
C LEU A 34 -24.42 -46.70 -23.78
N SER A 35 -24.26 -45.90 -24.83
CA SER A 35 -23.33 -46.19 -25.90
C SER A 35 -22.51 -44.95 -26.25
N VAL A 36 -21.26 -45.16 -26.64
CA VAL A 36 -20.35 -44.11 -27.08
C VAL A 36 -19.83 -44.47 -28.47
N TRP A 37 -19.97 -43.53 -29.39
CA TRP A 37 -19.42 -43.59 -30.73
C TRP A 37 -18.40 -42.47 -30.92
N MET A 38 -17.32 -42.75 -31.64
CA MET A 38 -16.28 -41.78 -31.96
C MET A 38 -15.78 -41.95 -33.39
N GLU A 39 -15.48 -40.84 -34.05
CA GLU A 39 -14.85 -40.78 -35.39
C GLU A 39 -13.64 -39.86 -35.35
N ASP A 40 -12.51 -40.31 -35.91
CA ASP A 40 -11.38 -39.45 -36.23
C ASP A 40 -11.67 -38.70 -37.53
N CYS A 41 -11.80 -37.36 -37.48
CA CYS A 41 -12.15 -36.57 -38.65
C CYS A 41 -11.10 -36.62 -39.76
N SER A 42 -9.84 -36.91 -39.43
CA SER A 42 -8.74 -36.97 -40.41
C SER A 42 -8.72 -38.32 -41.12
N SER A 43 -8.74 -39.42 -40.37
CA SER A 43 -8.67 -40.78 -40.95
C SER A 43 -10.02 -41.36 -41.35
N LYS A 44 -11.13 -40.79 -40.85
CA LYS A 44 -12.50 -41.30 -40.97
C LYS A 44 -12.72 -42.68 -40.37
N LYS A 45 -11.80 -43.14 -39.53
CA LYS A 45 -11.98 -44.35 -38.73
C LYS A 45 -13.01 -44.08 -37.65
N GLN A 46 -13.87 -45.07 -37.42
CA GLN A 46 -14.96 -45.00 -36.45
C GLN A 46 -14.80 -46.11 -35.42
N TRP A 47 -15.26 -45.84 -34.19
CA TRP A 47 -15.26 -46.78 -33.09
C TRP A 47 -16.55 -46.70 -32.29
N TYR A 48 -16.98 -47.83 -31.73
CA TYR A 48 -18.23 -47.94 -30.98
C TYR A 48 -18.09 -48.87 -29.77
N THR A 49 -18.71 -48.51 -28.63
CA THR A 49 -18.67 -49.33 -27.41
C THR A 49 -19.63 -50.53 -27.42
N GLY A 50 -20.68 -50.49 -28.25
CA GLY A 50 -21.89 -51.28 -28.00
C GLY A 50 -22.78 -50.64 -26.92
N GLU A 51 -23.98 -51.19 -26.75
CA GLU A 51 -24.86 -50.85 -25.63
C GLU A 51 -24.29 -51.41 -24.32
N LYS A 52 -24.06 -50.54 -23.33
CA LYS A 52 -23.51 -50.86 -22.02
C LYS A 52 -24.55 -50.63 -20.93
N GLU A 53 -24.77 -51.64 -20.10
CA GLU A 53 -25.58 -51.48 -18.90
C GLU A 53 -24.87 -50.62 -17.86
N LYS A 54 -25.62 -49.89 -17.03
CA LYS A 54 -25.05 -49.00 -16.00
C LYS A 54 -23.99 -49.67 -15.11
N ALA A 55 -24.23 -50.91 -14.69
CA ALA A 55 -23.30 -51.66 -13.84
C ALA A 55 -21.95 -52.00 -14.50
N THR A 56 -21.83 -51.85 -15.82
CA THR A 56 -20.60 -52.14 -16.57
C THR A 56 -19.61 -50.97 -16.58
N TYR A 57 -20.10 -49.73 -16.41
CA TYR A 57 -19.26 -48.53 -16.38
C TYR A 57 -19.34 -47.78 -15.04
N ILE A 58 -20.35 -48.07 -14.22
CA ILE A 58 -20.48 -47.58 -12.84
C ILE A 58 -20.14 -48.70 -11.86
N THR A 59 -19.20 -48.43 -10.98
CA THR A 59 -18.69 -49.26 -9.89
C THR A 59 -18.87 -48.51 -8.57
N ALA A 60 -18.69 -49.19 -7.43
CA ALA A 60 -18.77 -48.55 -6.12
C ALA A 60 -17.78 -47.38 -5.95
N ILE A 61 -16.65 -47.39 -6.67
CA ILE A 61 -15.58 -46.39 -6.52
C ILE A 61 -15.68 -45.21 -7.48
N ASN A 62 -16.51 -45.26 -8.52
CA ASN A 62 -16.73 -44.15 -9.45
C ASN A 62 -18.21 -43.68 -9.49
N SER A 63 -19.06 -44.27 -8.65
CA SER A 63 -20.47 -43.90 -8.53
C SER A 63 -20.65 -42.58 -7.79
N ILE A 64 -21.20 -41.58 -8.47
CA ILE A 64 -21.72 -40.36 -7.86
C ILE A 64 -23.12 -40.66 -7.32
N MET A 65 -23.29 -40.57 -6.00
CA MET A 65 -24.57 -40.83 -5.35
C MET A 65 -25.63 -39.80 -5.77
N ALA A 66 -26.87 -40.26 -5.97
CA ALA A 66 -27.98 -39.50 -6.54
C ALA A 66 -27.83 -39.06 -8.00
N ALA A 67 -26.75 -39.45 -8.71
CA ALA A 67 -26.62 -39.19 -10.14
C ALA A 67 -27.47 -40.17 -10.97
N SER A 68 -28.35 -39.59 -11.80
CA SER A 68 -29.13 -40.31 -12.80
C SER A 68 -28.24 -40.72 -13.99
N SER A 69 -28.74 -41.65 -14.82
CA SER A 69 -28.02 -42.04 -16.05
C SER A 69 -27.81 -40.83 -16.98
N THR A 70 -28.76 -39.89 -17.00
CA THR A 70 -28.67 -38.61 -17.71
C THR A 70 -27.57 -37.69 -17.16
N ASP A 71 -27.40 -37.61 -15.84
CA ASP A 71 -26.32 -36.81 -15.24
C ASP A 71 -24.94 -37.31 -15.70
N TYR A 72 -24.76 -38.62 -15.85
CA TYR A 72 -23.52 -39.18 -16.42
C TYR A 72 -23.33 -38.85 -17.90
N VAL A 73 -24.39 -38.74 -18.71
CA VAL A 73 -24.26 -38.32 -20.13
C VAL A 73 -23.76 -36.90 -20.21
N GLU A 74 -24.38 -35.99 -19.45
CA GLU A 74 -23.96 -34.59 -19.37
C GLU A 74 -22.53 -34.50 -18.83
N LEU A 75 -22.17 -35.32 -17.84
CA LEU A 75 -20.81 -35.43 -17.30
C LEU A 75 -19.78 -35.77 -18.37
N PHE A 76 -20.07 -36.79 -19.18
CA PHE A 76 -19.18 -37.26 -20.23
C PHE A 76 -19.10 -36.26 -21.39
N ARG A 77 -20.23 -35.62 -21.73
CA ARG A 77 -20.26 -34.53 -22.72
C ARG A 77 -19.37 -33.38 -22.27
N ASP A 78 -19.56 -32.88 -21.05
CA ASP A 78 -18.79 -31.76 -20.51
C ASP A 78 -17.29 -32.13 -20.45
N ALA A 79 -16.95 -33.38 -20.13
CA ALA A 79 -15.57 -33.87 -20.15
C ALA A 79 -14.96 -33.88 -21.57
N LEU A 80 -15.74 -34.17 -22.61
CA LEU A 80 -15.28 -34.16 -24.01
C LEU A 80 -15.27 -32.76 -24.61
N ASP A 81 -16.17 -31.88 -24.21
CA ASP A 81 -16.27 -30.51 -24.73
C ASP A 81 -15.31 -29.52 -24.04
N SER A 82 -14.76 -29.87 -22.88
CA SER A 82 -13.84 -28.98 -22.14
C SER A 82 -12.59 -28.60 -22.95
N ASP A 83 -12.10 -27.37 -22.81
CA ASP A 83 -10.85 -26.94 -23.45
C ASP A 83 -9.63 -27.66 -22.87
N LEU A 84 -8.75 -28.17 -23.73
CA LEU A 84 -7.50 -28.86 -23.32
C LEU A 84 -6.56 -28.00 -22.46
N ASN A 85 -6.63 -26.68 -22.60
CA ASN A 85 -5.80 -25.72 -21.88
C ASN A 85 -6.50 -25.08 -20.68
N SER A 86 -7.81 -25.30 -20.54
CA SER A 86 -8.48 -24.95 -19.30
C SER A 86 -7.96 -25.91 -18.23
N SER A 87 -7.74 -25.43 -17.01
CA SER A 87 -7.53 -26.28 -15.84
C SER A 87 -8.84 -27.00 -15.46
N GLY A 88 -9.50 -27.60 -16.46
CA GLY A 88 -10.83 -28.17 -16.38
C GLY A 88 -10.88 -29.22 -15.28
N GLN A 89 -12.03 -29.30 -14.62
CA GLN A 89 -12.29 -30.28 -13.56
C GLN A 89 -12.25 -31.73 -14.04
N MET A 90 -12.11 -31.98 -15.35
CA MET A 90 -12.17 -33.28 -15.99
C MET A 90 -10.91 -33.54 -16.81
N GLN A 91 -10.36 -34.75 -16.68
CA GLN A 91 -9.27 -35.24 -17.51
C GLN A 91 -9.83 -36.24 -18.52
N ARG A 92 -9.40 -36.13 -19.78
CA ARG A 92 -9.71 -37.10 -20.83
C ARG A 92 -8.45 -37.58 -21.50
N LYS A 93 -8.43 -38.87 -21.84
CA LYS A 93 -7.29 -39.51 -22.50
C LYS A 93 -7.81 -40.59 -23.43
N LEU A 94 -7.18 -40.68 -24.60
CA LEU A 94 -7.43 -41.72 -25.56
C LEU A 94 -6.18 -42.59 -25.72
N THR A 95 -6.32 -43.91 -25.56
CA THR A 95 -5.23 -44.87 -25.71
C THR A 95 -5.59 -45.88 -26.81
N THR A 96 -4.65 -46.14 -27.72
CA THR A 96 -4.83 -47.17 -28.75
C THR A 96 -4.54 -48.54 -28.15
N LEU A 97 -5.45 -49.50 -28.37
CA LEU A 97 -5.30 -50.89 -27.93
C LEU A 97 -4.86 -51.77 -29.09
N ASN A 98 -4.42 -52.99 -28.76
CA ASN A 98 -4.09 -54.01 -29.76
C ASN A 98 -5.33 -54.36 -30.59
N GLY A 99 -5.18 -54.47 -31.91
CA GLY A 99 -6.29 -54.78 -32.82
C GLY A 99 -7.01 -53.56 -33.41
N GLY A 100 -6.53 -52.33 -33.14
CA GLY A 100 -7.11 -51.11 -33.71
C GLY A 100 -8.27 -50.52 -32.92
N SER A 101 -8.66 -51.14 -31.81
CA SER A 101 -9.58 -50.59 -30.80
C SER A 101 -8.96 -49.40 -30.07
N ILE A 102 -9.81 -48.55 -29.50
CA ILE A 102 -9.38 -47.42 -28.68
C ILE A 102 -10.04 -47.48 -27.31
N ARG A 103 -9.33 -47.00 -26.29
CA ARG A 103 -9.86 -46.84 -24.93
C ARG A 103 -9.97 -45.36 -24.60
N LEU A 104 -11.19 -44.94 -24.29
CA LEU A 104 -11.51 -43.62 -23.77
C LEU A 104 -11.49 -43.68 -22.24
N GLU A 105 -10.58 -42.92 -21.64
CA GLU A 105 -10.46 -42.75 -20.19
C GLU A 105 -10.93 -41.33 -19.83
N LEU A 106 -11.96 -41.24 -19.00
CA LEU A 106 -12.45 -39.99 -18.42
C LEU A 106 -12.23 -40.03 -16.91
N ALA A 107 -11.61 -39.01 -16.33
CA ALA A 107 -11.34 -38.96 -14.90
C ALA A 107 -11.82 -37.64 -14.29
N LEU A 108 -12.64 -37.77 -13.25
CA LEU A 108 -13.19 -36.65 -12.48
C LEU A 108 -12.54 -36.60 -11.09
N PRO A 109 -11.64 -35.64 -10.83
CA PRO A 109 -11.24 -35.29 -9.47
C PRO A 109 -12.38 -34.59 -8.71
N VAL A 110 -13.11 -35.33 -7.88
CA VAL A 110 -14.06 -34.81 -6.90
C VAL A 110 -13.31 -34.47 -5.62
N ARG A 111 -13.30 -33.19 -5.24
CA ARG A 111 -12.75 -32.75 -3.95
C ARG A 111 -13.84 -32.86 -2.90
N ALA A 112 -13.62 -33.67 -1.89
CA ALA A 112 -14.50 -33.80 -0.73
C ALA A 112 -13.65 -33.92 0.53
N LEU A 113 -13.99 -33.14 1.56
CA LEU A 113 -13.15 -32.97 2.74
C LEU A 113 -11.76 -32.44 2.37
N ARG A 114 -10.70 -33.04 2.93
CA ARG A 114 -9.29 -32.78 2.59
C ARG A 114 -8.72 -33.81 1.61
N SER A 115 -9.58 -34.66 1.03
CA SER A 115 -9.21 -35.73 0.12
C SER A 115 -9.67 -35.41 -1.30
N VAL A 116 -9.02 -36.04 -2.28
CA VAL A 116 -9.41 -35.97 -3.68
C VAL A 116 -9.83 -37.37 -4.10
N TRP A 117 -11.12 -37.55 -4.30
CA TRP A 117 -11.68 -38.76 -4.89
C TRP A 117 -11.55 -38.66 -6.42
N LEU A 118 -10.86 -39.61 -7.04
CA LEU A 118 -10.71 -39.66 -8.49
C LEU A 118 -11.68 -40.70 -9.09
N ALA A 119 -12.82 -40.22 -9.61
CA ALA A 119 -13.77 -41.09 -10.30
C ALA A 119 -13.33 -41.33 -11.75
N GLU A 120 -12.81 -42.52 -12.03
CA GLU A 120 -12.38 -42.94 -13.37
C GLU A 120 -13.47 -43.73 -14.10
N TYR A 121 -13.68 -43.41 -15.38
CA TYR A 121 -14.56 -44.12 -16.30
C TYR A 121 -13.75 -44.56 -17.51
N LYS A 122 -13.89 -45.83 -17.89
CA LYS A 122 -13.10 -46.45 -18.97
C LYS A 122 -14.06 -47.10 -19.95
N PHE A 123 -13.96 -46.69 -21.21
CA PHE A 123 -14.75 -47.23 -22.31
C PHE A 123 -13.81 -47.82 -23.35
N ASP A 124 -13.98 -49.10 -23.65
CA ASP A 124 -13.31 -49.78 -24.75
C ASP A 124 -14.22 -49.72 -25.98
N LEU A 125 -13.73 -49.08 -27.05
CA LEU A 125 -14.43 -48.92 -28.31
C LEU A 125 -13.77 -49.78 -29.39
N GLU A 126 -14.58 -50.59 -30.04
CA GLU A 126 -14.16 -51.48 -31.12
C GLU A 126 -14.27 -50.77 -32.48
N PRO A 127 -13.36 -51.04 -33.44
CA PRO A 127 -13.39 -50.41 -34.75
C PRO A 127 -14.64 -50.82 -35.54
N VAL A 128 -15.29 -49.85 -36.15
CA VAL A 128 -16.45 -50.05 -37.03
C VAL A 128 -15.96 -50.09 -38.48
N SER A 129 -16.44 -51.06 -39.26
CA SER A 129 -16.17 -51.12 -40.70
C SER A 129 -16.95 -50.03 -41.42
N VAL A 130 -16.26 -49.09 -42.07
CA VAL A 130 -16.89 -48.01 -42.84
C VAL A 130 -16.65 -48.26 -44.33
N GLU A 131 -17.69 -48.19 -45.15
CA GLU A 131 -17.53 -48.34 -46.60
C GLU A 131 -16.80 -47.14 -47.19
N ARG A 132 -16.03 -47.38 -48.26
CA ARG A 132 -15.17 -46.36 -48.88
C ARG A 132 -15.97 -45.17 -49.44
N ILE A 133 -17.24 -45.39 -49.77
CA ILE A 133 -18.18 -44.38 -50.27
C ILE A 133 -18.57 -43.42 -49.14
N ASP A 134 -18.91 -43.94 -47.95
CA ASP A 134 -19.26 -43.14 -46.78
C ASP A 134 -18.09 -42.27 -46.29
N ILE A 135 -16.86 -42.76 -46.44
CA ILE A 135 -15.63 -42.00 -46.16
C ILE A 135 -15.51 -40.80 -47.10
N LEU A 136 -15.80 -40.98 -48.39
CA LEU A 136 -15.72 -39.90 -49.38
C LEU A 136 -16.84 -38.88 -49.18
N GLU A 137 -18.06 -39.34 -48.87
CA GLU A 137 -19.20 -38.47 -48.57
C GLU A 137 -18.97 -37.64 -47.29
N SER A 138 -18.40 -38.26 -46.25
CA SER A 138 -17.99 -37.58 -45.01
C SER A 138 -16.88 -36.55 -45.26
N LYS A 139 -15.91 -36.85 -46.15
CA LYS A 139 -14.88 -35.88 -46.53
C LYS A 139 -15.44 -34.71 -47.34
N LEU A 140 -16.46 -34.96 -48.17
CA LEU A 140 -17.12 -33.92 -48.96
C LEU A 140 -17.90 -32.97 -48.05
N ARG A 141 -18.66 -33.49 -47.07
CA ARG A 141 -19.32 -32.69 -46.03
C ARG A 141 -18.34 -31.83 -45.22
N ASP A 142 -17.22 -32.40 -44.80
CA ASP A 142 -16.18 -31.65 -44.07
C ASP A 142 -15.55 -30.53 -44.94
N GLN A 143 -15.47 -30.72 -46.26
CA GLN A 143 -15.02 -29.68 -47.19
C GLN A 143 -16.08 -28.59 -47.37
N GLU A 144 -17.37 -28.94 -47.44
CA GLU A 144 -18.48 -27.98 -47.48
C GLU A 144 -18.55 -27.13 -46.21
N GLU A 145 -18.39 -27.71 -45.02
CA GLU A 145 -18.39 -26.96 -43.75
C GLU A 145 -17.16 -26.02 -43.64
N LYS A 146 -15.99 -26.44 -44.14
CA LYS A 146 -14.82 -25.56 -44.25
C LYS A 146 -15.07 -24.43 -45.23
N LEU A 147 -15.79 -24.67 -46.32
CA LEU A 147 -16.15 -23.65 -47.31
C LEU A 147 -17.14 -22.64 -46.73
N GLU A 148 -18.14 -23.09 -45.97
CA GLU A 148 -19.09 -22.22 -45.26
C GLU A 148 -18.40 -21.36 -44.21
N LYS A 149 -17.49 -21.94 -43.41
CA LYS A 149 -16.67 -21.15 -42.45
C LYS A 149 -15.82 -20.09 -43.16
N LEU A 150 -15.30 -20.38 -44.35
CA LEU A 150 -14.55 -19.41 -45.16
C LEU A 150 -15.46 -18.34 -45.78
N GLN A 151 -16.70 -18.66 -46.15
CA GLN A 151 -17.69 -17.69 -46.64
C GLN A 151 -18.18 -16.74 -45.53
N ILE A 152 -18.34 -17.22 -44.29
CA ILE A 152 -18.71 -16.39 -43.14
C ILE A 152 -17.59 -15.39 -42.80
N HIS A 153 -16.32 -15.77 -42.98
CA HIS A 153 -15.17 -14.86 -42.77
C HIS A 153 -14.91 -13.90 -43.95
N GLY A 154 -15.64 -14.03 -45.07
CA GLY A 154 -15.48 -13.20 -46.26
C GLY A 154 -16.10 -11.80 -46.18
N THR A 155 -16.83 -11.46 -45.11
CA THR A 155 -17.58 -10.17 -45.01
C THR A 155 -17.26 -9.34 -43.76
N SER A 156 -16.19 -9.66 -43.03
CA SER A 156 -15.69 -8.82 -41.92
C SER A 156 -14.18 -8.73 -42.00
N GLY A 157 -13.67 -7.63 -42.55
CA GLY A 157 -12.26 -7.28 -42.50
C GLY A 157 -11.85 -6.89 -41.08
N GLN A 158 -11.66 -7.88 -40.20
CA GLN A 158 -10.86 -7.74 -38.99
C GLN A 158 -9.57 -8.53 -39.16
N ASN A 159 -8.60 -7.91 -39.84
CA ASN A 159 -7.22 -8.32 -39.69
C ASN A 159 -6.82 -8.06 -38.24
N ALA A 160 -6.46 -9.12 -37.51
CA ALA A 160 -5.84 -8.97 -36.20
C ALA A 160 -4.57 -8.10 -36.34
N ALA A 161 -4.57 -6.93 -35.72
CA ALA A 161 -3.47 -5.98 -35.78
C ALA A 161 -2.27 -6.50 -34.98
N PHE A 162 -1.29 -7.08 -35.67
CA PHE A 162 0.00 -7.44 -35.09
C PHE A 162 1.03 -6.35 -35.41
N VAL A 163 1.68 -5.79 -34.38
CA VAL A 163 2.79 -4.86 -34.55
C VAL A 163 4.07 -5.42 -33.92
N GLN A 164 5.14 -5.47 -34.71
CA GLN A 164 6.48 -5.78 -34.23
C GLN A 164 7.30 -4.49 -34.17
N LEU A 165 7.58 -4.00 -32.96
CA LEU A 165 8.42 -2.82 -32.76
C LEU A 165 9.86 -3.24 -32.43
N VAL A 166 10.81 -2.61 -33.11
CA VAL A 166 12.25 -2.83 -32.90
C VAL A 166 12.86 -1.54 -32.35
N ALA A 167 13.64 -1.65 -31.28
CA ALA A 167 14.40 -0.55 -30.70
C ALA A 167 15.89 -0.78 -30.91
N SER A 168 16.61 0.24 -31.39
CA SER A 168 18.06 0.17 -31.63
C SER A 168 18.88 1.05 -30.68
N LYS A 169 18.21 1.91 -29.89
CA LYS A 169 18.84 2.87 -28.96
C LYS A 169 17.96 3.10 -27.73
N LYS A 170 18.56 3.60 -26.64
CA LYS A 170 17.86 4.07 -25.44
C LYS A 170 17.96 5.59 -25.32
N ASP A 171 17.00 6.21 -24.64
CA ASP A 171 17.06 7.63 -24.28
C ASP A 171 17.91 7.87 -23.01
N ASP A 172 18.12 9.14 -22.67
CA ASP A 172 18.95 9.57 -21.52
C ASP A 172 18.34 9.18 -20.16
N LYS A 173 17.08 8.72 -20.16
CA LYS A 173 16.36 8.17 -19.00
C LYS A 173 16.29 6.63 -19.03
N SER A 174 17.09 5.99 -19.89
CA SER A 174 17.18 4.54 -20.08
C SER A 174 15.89 3.85 -20.58
N ARG A 175 15.00 4.58 -21.26
CA ARG A 175 13.85 4.01 -21.97
C ARG A 175 14.24 3.61 -23.39
N LEU A 176 13.72 2.48 -23.86
CA LEU A 176 13.95 1.99 -25.22
C LEU A 176 13.24 2.92 -26.23
N ARG A 177 13.98 3.42 -27.22
CA ARG A 177 13.39 4.20 -28.33
C ARG A 177 12.95 3.24 -29.44
N TRP A 178 11.65 3.04 -29.51
CA TRP A 178 11.00 2.28 -30.58
C TRP A 178 11.04 3.07 -31.89
N ASN A 179 11.30 2.41 -33.02
CA ASN A 179 11.24 3.06 -34.32
C ASN A 179 9.83 3.61 -34.59
N LYS A 180 9.75 4.75 -35.30
CA LYS A 180 8.46 5.38 -35.64
C LYS A 180 7.58 4.41 -36.43
N PHE A 181 6.34 4.23 -35.98
CA PHE A 181 5.34 3.36 -36.61
C PHE A 181 3.94 3.94 -36.37
N GLU A 182 3.13 4.03 -37.42
CA GLU A 182 1.73 4.48 -37.34
C GLU A 182 0.83 3.47 -38.06
N SER A 183 -0.22 3.01 -37.37
CA SER A 183 -1.33 2.22 -37.91
C SER A 183 -2.66 2.71 -37.32
N ASP A 184 -3.76 2.18 -37.84
CA ASP A 184 -5.12 2.52 -37.38
C ASP A 184 -5.36 2.16 -35.89
N ASP A 185 -4.58 1.23 -35.35
CA ASP A 185 -4.70 0.72 -33.97
C ASP A 185 -3.60 1.21 -33.01
N PHE A 186 -2.42 1.60 -33.53
CA PHE A 186 -1.26 2.01 -32.73
C PHE A 186 -0.48 3.16 -33.36
N SER A 187 -0.03 4.12 -32.55
CA SER A 187 0.95 5.14 -32.99
C SER A 187 2.17 5.22 -32.07
N VAL A 188 3.35 5.32 -32.67
CA VAL A 188 4.65 5.40 -32.00
C VAL A 188 5.44 6.51 -32.67
N ASN A 189 5.74 7.57 -31.92
CA ASN A 189 6.33 8.80 -32.50
C ASN A 189 7.85 8.73 -32.73
N GLY A 190 8.52 7.69 -32.22
CA GLY A 190 9.96 7.46 -32.40
C GLY A 190 10.89 8.18 -31.40
N ASN A 191 10.38 9.07 -30.55
CA ASN A 191 11.21 10.01 -29.79
C ASN A 191 11.15 9.83 -28.26
N ASP A 192 10.00 9.44 -27.71
CA ASP A 192 9.78 9.38 -26.25
C ASP A 192 9.63 7.96 -25.68
N GLY A 193 9.71 6.94 -26.55
CA GLY A 193 9.57 5.53 -26.17
C GLY A 193 8.13 5.11 -25.84
N VAL A 194 7.12 5.94 -26.14
CA VAL A 194 5.71 5.68 -25.81
C VAL A 194 4.95 5.12 -27.02
N VAL A 195 4.25 4.01 -26.81
CA VAL A 195 3.29 3.43 -27.76
C VAL A 195 1.89 3.86 -27.36
N LYS A 196 1.18 4.55 -28.24
CA LYS A 196 -0.21 4.97 -28.02
C LYS A 196 -1.14 3.99 -28.72
N VAL A 197 -2.09 3.44 -27.97
CA VAL A 197 -3.14 2.56 -28.48
C VAL A 197 -4.33 3.44 -28.87
N LEU A 198 -4.78 3.35 -30.11
CA LEU A 198 -5.81 4.22 -30.68
C LEU A 198 -7.21 3.60 -30.64
N GLN A 199 -7.32 2.28 -30.41
CA GLN A 199 -8.60 1.57 -30.22
C GLN A 199 -8.67 0.77 -28.90
N PRO A 200 -9.81 0.70 -28.20
CA PRO A 200 -9.94 -0.09 -26.96
C PRO A 200 -9.92 -1.60 -27.22
N GLY A 201 -9.06 -2.35 -26.53
CA GLY A 201 -8.95 -3.81 -26.65
C GLY A 201 -8.05 -4.47 -25.58
N LEU A 202 -8.06 -5.80 -25.51
CA LEU A 202 -7.28 -6.60 -24.55
C LEU A 202 -5.80 -6.71 -25.00
N LEU A 203 -4.85 -6.23 -24.19
CA LEU A 203 -3.41 -6.29 -24.47
C LEU A 203 -2.74 -7.39 -23.64
N LEU A 204 -2.07 -8.35 -24.32
CA LEU A 204 -1.24 -9.38 -23.70
C LEU A 204 0.25 -9.03 -23.91
N SER A 205 1.04 -9.02 -22.82
CA SER A 205 2.50 -8.92 -22.87
C SER A 205 3.13 -10.14 -22.21
N PHE A 206 4.20 -10.69 -22.81
CA PHE A 206 4.90 -11.88 -22.31
C PHE A 206 6.34 -11.52 -21.91
N GLN A 207 6.73 -11.89 -20.69
CA GLN A 207 8.11 -11.85 -20.22
C GLN A 207 8.65 -13.28 -20.09
N ARG A 208 9.85 -13.55 -20.64
CA ARG A 208 10.46 -14.88 -20.71
C ARG A 208 11.55 -15.03 -19.64
N GLU A 209 11.39 -15.98 -18.72
CA GLU A 209 12.43 -16.41 -17.79
C GLU A 209 12.76 -17.90 -17.99
N ARG A 210 14.04 -18.25 -18.04
CA ARG A 210 14.54 -19.61 -18.37
C ARG A 210 14.79 -20.44 -17.11
N ARG A 211 14.30 -21.70 -17.10
CA ARG A 211 14.66 -22.77 -16.15
C ARG A 211 15.84 -23.62 -16.65
N HIS A 212 16.54 -24.29 -15.72
CA HIS A 212 17.19 -25.62 -15.82
C HIS A 212 17.51 -26.07 -14.37
N ARG A 213 17.59 -27.34 -13.94
CA ARG A 213 17.05 -28.67 -14.29
C ARG A 213 17.23 -29.54 -13.00
N ALA A 214 16.49 -30.63 -12.89
CA ALA A 214 16.31 -31.54 -11.74
C ALA A 214 17.54 -32.34 -11.25
N CYS A 215 17.45 -32.84 -10.00
CA CYS A 215 17.80 -34.20 -9.60
C CYS A 215 16.89 -34.66 -8.43
N HIS A 216 16.30 -35.86 -8.57
CA HIS A 216 15.71 -36.67 -7.49
C HIS A 216 16.81 -37.29 -6.60
N PRO A 217 16.47 -37.80 -5.40
CA PRO A 217 16.03 -39.19 -5.21
C PRO A 217 14.63 -39.20 -4.55
N GLY A 218 13.80 -40.23 -4.63
CA GLY A 218 14.04 -41.64 -4.35
C GLY A 218 13.10 -42.02 -3.20
N ILE A 219 12.11 -42.86 -3.49
CA ILE A 219 10.96 -43.22 -2.65
C ILE A 219 11.40 -43.91 -1.34
N ALA A 220 10.69 -43.63 -0.25
CA ALA A 220 10.45 -44.61 0.81
C ALA A 220 9.01 -44.44 1.35
N PHE A 221 8.21 -45.50 1.22
CA PHE A 221 7.02 -45.69 2.05
C PHE A 221 7.49 -45.87 3.49
N LEU A 222 6.96 -45.05 4.40
CA LEU A 222 6.76 -45.44 5.77
C LEU A 222 5.24 -45.52 5.99
N MET A 223 4.74 -46.74 6.21
CA MET A 223 3.54 -46.91 7.02
C MET A 223 3.91 -46.43 8.42
N GLU A 224 3.72 -45.15 8.71
CA GLU A 224 3.65 -44.67 10.08
C GLU A 224 2.25 -45.02 10.61
N GLY A 225 2.20 -45.60 11.80
CA GLY A 225 0.95 -45.85 12.51
C GLY A 225 0.11 -44.57 12.56
N GLN A 226 -1.20 -44.70 12.38
CA GLN A 226 -2.13 -43.59 12.54
C GLN A 226 -1.82 -42.87 13.86
N PRO A 227 -1.46 -41.58 13.84
CA PRO A 227 -1.18 -40.86 15.07
C PRO A 227 -2.44 -40.84 15.93
N ASP A 228 -2.28 -40.98 17.24
CA ASP A 228 -3.37 -40.69 18.16
C ASP A 228 -3.70 -39.19 18.00
N ILE A 229 -4.88 -38.88 17.47
CA ILE A 229 -5.33 -37.50 17.28
C ILE A 229 -6.20 -37.15 18.47
N LYS A 230 -5.93 -36.01 19.12
CA LYS A 230 -6.82 -35.41 20.10
C LYS A 230 -7.07 -33.97 19.73
N ILE A 231 -8.34 -33.61 19.57
CA ILE A 231 -8.80 -32.29 19.18
C ILE A 231 -9.76 -31.81 20.26
N ASP A 232 -9.55 -30.60 20.77
CA ASP A 232 -10.43 -29.96 21.73
C ASP A 232 -10.89 -28.60 21.17
N GLY A 233 -12.14 -28.23 21.43
CA GLY A 233 -12.69 -26.96 20.93
C GLY A 233 -13.96 -26.51 21.66
N VAL A 234 -14.51 -25.38 21.20
CA VAL A 234 -15.77 -24.83 21.71
C VAL A 234 -16.70 -24.57 20.53
N THR A 235 -17.93 -25.06 20.61
CA THR A 235 -18.95 -24.88 19.58
C THR A 235 -20.28 -24.39 20.15
N ALA A 236 -21.16 -23.95 19.27
CA ALA A 236 -22.56 -23.66 19.56
C ALA A 236 -23.43 -24.19 18.42
N PHE A 237 -24.70 -24.46 18.72
CA PHE A 237 -25.67 -25.05 17.79
C PHE A 237 -26.87 -24.14 17.49
N ALA A 238 -27.01 -22.99 18.16
CA ALA A 238 -28.09 -22.04 17.94
C ALA A 238 -27.67 -20.60 18.28
N LEU A 239 -28.29 -19.64 17.61
CA LEU A 239 -28.24 -18.21 17.97
C LEU A 239 -29.49 -17.83 18.78
N PRO A 240 -29.37 -16.98 19.82
CA PRO A 240 -28.13 -16.41 20.35
C PRO A 240 -27.25 -17.44 21.04
N LEU A 241 -25.92 -17.23 21.05
CA LEU A 241 -24.86 -18.15 21.57
C LEU A 241 -24.91 -18.40 23.09
N ALA A 242 -26.09 -18.32 23.72
CA ALA A 242 -26.27 -18.49 25.16
C ALA A 242 -25.86 -19.89 25.64
N THR A 243 -26.03 -20.91 24.81
CA THR A 243 -25.57 -22.28 25.07
C THR A 243 -24.36 -22.60 24.21
N SER A 244 -23.19 -22.69 24.83
CA SER A 244 -21.95 -23.15 24.19
C SER A 244 -21.47 -24.44 24.84
N TYR A 245 -20.90 -25.30 24.01
CA TYR A 245 -20.42 -26.62 24.37
C TYR A 245 -18.90 -26.67 24.18
N ARG A 246 -18.19 -27.28 25.11
CA ARG A 246 -16.85 -27.81 24.84
C ARG A 246 -16.99 -29.16 24.19
N TYR A 247 -16.10 -29.46 23.27
CA TYR A 247 -16.06 -30.77 22.65
C TYR A 247 -14.63 -31.28 22.61
N ALA A 248 -14.49 -32.60 22.59
CA ALA A 248 -13.26 -33.28 22.27
C ALA A 248 -13.53 -34.42 21.28
N ILE A 249 -12.71 -34.53 20.24
CA ILE A 249 -12.71 -35.66 19.32
C ILE A 249 -11.35 -36.35 19.46
N GLU A 250 -11.35 -37.62 19.84
CA GLU A 250 -10.11 -38.41 19.93
C GLU A 250 -10.17 -39.56 18.93
N LEU A 251 -9.07 -39.77 18.19
CA LEU A 251 -8.82 -40.94 17.39
C LEU A 251 -7.69 -41.70 18.04
N LYS A 252 -7.99 -42.84 18.67
CA LYS A 252 -6.99 -43.71 19.31
C LYS A 252 -7.10 -45.12 18.78
N SER A 253 -6.00 -45.71 18.35
CA SER A 253 -5.99 -47.07 17.78
C SER A 253 -7.04 -47.27 16.66
N SER A 254 -7.17 -46.28 15.77
CA SER A 254 -8.19 -46.24 14.68
C SER A 254 -9.65 -46.24 15.14
N LYS A 255 -9.93 -45.98 16.42
CA LYS A 255 -11.28 -45.82 16.96
C LYS A 255 -11.50 -44.39 17.38
N MET A 256 -12.62 -43.82 16.94
CA MET A 256 -13.01 -42.45 17.24
C MET A 256 -13.85 -42.40 18.52
N SER A 257 -13.67 -41.34 19.30
CA SER A 257 -14.56 -40.95 20.39
C SER A 257 -14.92 -39.47 20.27
N ILE A 258 -16.11 -39.13 20.74
CA ILE A 258 -16.64 -37.78 20.81
C ILE A 258 -17.12 -37.56 22.24
N TRP A 259 -16.65 -36.48 22.84
CA TRP A 259 -17.08 -35.97 24.12
C TRP A 259 -17.62 -34.56 23.96
N MET A 260 -18.67 -34.21 24.72
CA MET A 260 -19.20 -32.85 24.79
C MET A 260 -19.56 -32.46 26.22
N GLU A 261 -19.32 -31.20 26.59
CA GLU A 261 -19.71 -30.59 27.86
C GLU A 261 -20.48 -29.30 27.60
N ASP A 262 -21.66 -29.16 28.20
CA ASP A 262 -22.33 -27.86 28.31
C ASP A 262 -21.56 -26.96 29.29
N ARG A 263 -21.09 -25.80 28.82
CA ARG A 263 -20.24 -24.91 29.62
C ARG A 263 -20.94 -24.26 30.81
N ILE A 264 -22.28 -24.17 30.80
CA ILE A 264 -23.08 -23.57 31.87
C ILE A 264 -23.48 -24.65 32.86
N SER A 265 -24.16 -25.70 32.37
CA SER A 265 -24.70 -26.75 33.25
C SER A 265 -23.64 -27.76 33.70
N LYS A 266 -22.51 -27.82 32.99
CA LYS A 266 -21.42 -28.78 33.19
C LYS A 266 -21.83 -30.25 33.03
N LYS A 267 -22.99 -30.49 32.43
CA LYS A 267 -23.40 -31.83 32.00
C LYS A 267 -22.50 -32.27 30.85
N GLN A 268 -22.16 -33.55 30.85
CA GLN A 268 -21.24 -34.15 29.89
C GLN A 268 -21.91 -35.31 29.16
N TRP A 269 -21.52 -35.50 27.90
CA TRP A 269 -21.97 -36.60 27.05
C TRP A 269 -20.79 -37.22 26.32
N TYR A 270 -20.83 -38.53 26.14
CA TYR A 270 -19.74 -39.28 25.53
C TYR A 270 -20.24 -40.40 24.64
N LYS A 271 -19.50 -40.63 23.55
CA LYS A 271 -19.57 -41.83 22.72
C LYS A 271 -18.15 -42.19 22.30
N GLY A 272 -17.70 -43.40 22.59
CA GLY A 272 -16.32 -43.81 22.33
C GLY A 272 -16.17 -45.15 21.65
N GLY A 273 -14.95 -45.43 21.21
CA GLY A 273 -14.56 -46.73 20.67
C GLY A 273 -15.17 -47.04 19.29
N MET A 274 -15.59 -46.02 18.54
CA MET A 274 -16.27 -46.18 17.26
C MET A 274 -15.30 -46.53 16.15
N ALA A 275 -15.46 -47.69 15.52
CA ALA A 275 -14.80 -48.04 14.27
C ALA A 275 -15.41 -47.26 13.10
N LYS A 276 -14.70 -47.17 11.97
CA LYS A 276 -15.18 -46.46 10.77
C LYS A 276 -16.59 -46.91 10.35
N THR A 277 -16.86 -48.21 10.41
CA THR A 277 -18.15 -48.81 10.04
C THR A 277 -19.32 -48.42 10.96
N ASP A 278 -19.05 -47.87 12.14
CA ASP A 278 -20.09 -47.47 13.10
C ASP A 278 -20.74 -46.13 12.72
N TYR A 279 -20.06 -45.33 11.89
CA TYR A 279 -20.56 -44.02 11.43
C TYR A 279 -20.48 -43.83 9.90
N VAL A 280 -19.74 -44.70 9.20
CA VAL A 280 -19.67 -44.74 7.74
C VAL A 280 -20.44 -45.96 7.22
N SER A 281 -21.30 -45.71 6.25
CA SER A 281 -22.15 -46.66 5.52
C SER A 281 -22.01 -46.42 4.02
N ASP A 282 -22.55 -47.32 3.20
CA ASP A 282 -22.56 -47.15 1.74
C ASP A 282 -23.26 -45.86 1.28
N ALA A 283 -24.13 -45.26 2.11
CA ALA A 283 -24.87 -44.04 1.81
C ALA A 283 -24.10 -42.73 2.12
N ASN A 284 -23.05 -42.79 2.93
CA ASN A 284 -22.29 -41.61 3.34
C ASN A 284 -20.77 -41.78 3.17
N VAL A 285 -20.30 -42.93 2.68
CA VAL A 285 -18.87 -43.17 2.44
C VAL A 285 -18.33 -42.28 1.34
N ILE A 286 -17.36 -41.44 1.69
CA ILE A 286 -16.54 -40.71 0.73
C ILE A 286 -15.38 -41.63 0.32
N PRO A 287 -15.25 -41.99 -0.97
CA PRO A 287 -14.14 -42.80 -1.45
C PRO A 287 -12.79 -42.14 -1.16
N ASP A 288 -11.76 -42.95 -0.93
CA ASP A 288 -10.40 -42.54 -0.55
C ASP A 288 -10.27 -41.74 0.77
N ALA A 289 -11.38 -41.47 1.48
CA ALA A 289 -11.33 -40.78 2.76
C ALA A 289 -10.89 -41.70 3.90
N THR A 290 -9.84 -41.27 4.60
CA THR A 290 -9.32 -41.91 5.82
C THR A 290 -10.13 -41.51 7.05
N VAL A 291 -10.00 -42.24 8.15
CA VAL A 291 -10.65 -41.86 9.43
C VAL A 291 -10.23 -40.47 9.89
N ALA A 292 -8.96 -40.10 9.68
CA ALA A 292 -8.45 -38.76 10.00
C ALA A 292 -9.14 -37.66 9.17
N ASP A 293 -9.51 -37.93 7.91
CA ASP A 293 -10.22 -36.97 7.07
C ASP A 293 -11.64 -36.71 7.61
N TYR A 294 -12.34 -37.75 8.06
CA TYR A 294 -13.63 -37.61 8.74
C TYR A 294 -13.50 -36.82 10.05
N VAL A 295 -12.50 -37.15 10.89
CA VAL A 295 -12.26 -36.44 12.16
C VAL A 295 -12.04 -34.95 11.93
N LYS A 296 -11.20 -34.57 10.96
CA LYS A 296 -10.98 -33.16 10.59
C LYS A 296 -12.23 -32.51 10.03
N CYS A 297 -13.02 -33.23 9.22
CA CYS A 297 -14.30 -32.71 8.76
C CYS A 297 -15.25 -32.38 9.91
N PHE A 298 -15.37 -33.27 10.90
CA PHE A 298 -16.22 -33.05 12.06
C PHE A 298 -15.70 -31.90 12.93
N GLN A 299 -14.38 -31.76 13.07
CA GLN A 299 -13.75 -30.59 13.70
C GLN A 299 -14.11 -29.30 12.96
N ASP A 300 -13.81 -29.23 11.66
CA ASP A 300 -14.07 -28.06 10.82
C ASP A 300 -15.56 -27.68 10.90
N ALA A 301 -16.45 -28.69 10.94
CA ALA A 301 -17.88 -28.50 11.13
C ALA A 301 -18.26 -27.95 12.50
N LEU A 302 -17.59 -28.32 13.60
CA LEU A 302 -17.84 -27.80 14.95
C LEU A 302 -17.25 -26.40 15.15
N ASP A 303 -16.14 -26.09 14.49
CA ASP A 303 -15.42 -24.82 14.60
C ASP A 303 -16.00 -23.73 13.68
N SER A 304 -16.78 -24.09 12.66
CA SER A 304 -17.40 -23.13 11.72
C SER A 304 -18.41 -22.18 12.40
N ASP A 305 -18.58 -20.96 11.90
CA ASP A 305 -19.61 -20.05 12.39
C ASP A 305 -21.03 -20.50 12.00
N LEU A 306 -22.02 -20.28 12.88
CA LEU A 306 -23.41 -20.72 12.68
C LEU A 306 -24.12 -20.03 11.48
N GLY A 307 -23.57 -18.94 10.97
CA GLY A 307 -24.10 -18.19 9.82
C GLY A 307 -23.39 -18.48 8.50
N ASP A 308 -22.26 -19.20 8.54
CA ASP A 308 -21.54 -19.55 7.32
C ASP A 308 -22.27 -20.67 6.60
N CYS A 309 -22.66 -20.41 5.35
CA CYS A 309 -23.18 -21.40 4.42
C CYS A 309 -22.04 -22.31 3.94
N SER A 310 -21.38 -23.00 4.87
CA SER A 310 -20.38 -24.00 4.54
C SER A 310 -21.07 -25.27 4.01
N ASP A 311 -20.35 -26.04 3.21
CA ASP A 311 -20.81 -27.33 2.70
C ASP A 311 -20.96 -28.38 3.82
N VAL A 312 -20.72 -28.03 5.08
CA VAL A 312 -20.88 -28.94 6.23
C VAL A 312 -21.77 -28.31 7.30
N GLN A 313 -22.92 -28.95 7.55
CA GLN A 313 -23.87 -28.51 8.56
C GLN A 313 -23.75 -29.36 9.81
N ARG A 314 -23.96 -28.75 10.99
CA ARG A 314 -24.05 -29.43 12.28
C ARG A 314 -25.39 -29.18 12.96
N LYS A 315 -25.95 -30.19 13.61
CA LYS A 315 -27.18 -30.08 14.41
C LYS A 315 -27.07 -30.92 15.68
N LEU A 316 -27.75 -30.47 16.73
CA LEU A 316 -27.80 -31.17 18.00
C LEU A 316 -29.26 -31.31 18.44
N TYR A 317 -29.68 -32.53 18.76
CA TYR A 317 -31.02 -32.83 19.25
C TYR A 317 -30.95 -33.46 20.63
N ALA A 318 -31.86 -33.07 21.51
CA ALA A 318 -32.06 -33.76 22.77
C ALA A 318 -32.85 -35.06 22.52
N LEU A 319 -32.40 -36.17 23.10
CA LEU A 319 -33.09 -37.45 23.09
C LEU A 319 -33.67 -37.76 24.48
N ASP A 320 -34.58 -38.72 24.52
CA ASP A 320 -35.14 -39.24 25.77
C ASP A 320 -34.03 -39.84 26.67
N GLY A 321 -34.25 -39.77 27.99
CA GLY A 321 -33.24 -40.23 28.97
C GLY A 321 -32.03 -39.29 29.13
N GLY A 322 -32.08 -38.10 28.53
CA GLY A 322 -31.03 -37.08 28.66
C GLY A 322 -29.82 -37.30 27.75
N ALA A 323 -29.91 -38.18 26.75
CA ALA A 323 -28.91 -38.34 25.70
C ALA A 323 -28.99 -37.20 24.66
N LEU A 324 -27.93 -37.05 23.86
CA LEU A 324 -27.86 -36.08 22.77
C LEU A 324 -27.57 -36.78 21.44
N ARG A 325 -28.22 -36.34 20.37
CA ARG A 325 -27.90 -36.74 19.00
C ARG A 325 -27.18 -35.61 18.28
N LEU A 326 -25.92 -35.83 17.95
CA LEU A 326 -25.11 -34.94 17.13
C LEU A 326 -25.17 -35.41 15.68
N GLU A 327 -25.59 -34.53 14.77
CA GLU A 327 -25.67 -34.79 13.33
C GLU A 327 -24.74 -33.86 12.57
N PHE A 328 -23.98 -34.46 11.64
CA PHE A 328 -23.23 -33.73 10.62
C PHE A 328 -23.79 -34.07 9.24
N ALA A 329 -23.96 -33.06 8.39
CA ALA A 329 -24.37 -33.23 7.01
C ALA A 329 -23.37 -32.55 6.08
N VAL A 330 -22.65 -33.35 5.28
CA VAL A 330 -21.67 -32.89 4.30
C VAL A 330 -22.34 -32.87 2.93
N LYS A 331 -22.45 -31.70 2.31
CA LYS A 331 -23.01 -31.49 0.97
C LYS A 331 -21.88 -31.50 -0.05
N ILE A 332 -21.88 -32.51 -0.90
CA ILE A 332 -20.94 -32.66 -2.01
C ILE A 332 -21.72 -32.33 -3.29
N ARG A 333 -21.32 -31.26 -3.97
CA ARG A 333 -21.93 -30.86 -5.24
C ARG A 333 -21.03 -31.32 -6.38
N VAL A 334 -21.60 -32.13 -7.26
CA VAL A 334 -20.95 -32.59 -8.48
C VAL A 334 -21.86 -32.18 -9.63
N PHE A 335 -21.45 -31.15 -10.37
CA PHE A 335 -22.26 -30.49 -11.41
C PHE A 335 -23.63 -30.05 -10.88
N ARG A 336 -24.72 -30.59 -11.45
CA ARG A 336 -26.10 -30.27 -11.07
C ARG A 336 -26.62 -31.18 -9.95
N SER A 337 -25.90 -32.24 -9.61
CA SER A 337 -26.28 -33.18 -8.56
C SER A 337 -25.69 -32.75 -7.22
N THR A 338 -26.49 -32.84 -6.16
CA THR A 338 -26.05 -32.60 -4.78
C THR A 338 -26.23 -33.88 -3.99
N TRP A 339 -25.13 -34.42 -3.48
CA TRP A 339 -25.11 -35.53 -2.54
C TRP A 339 -24.95 -34.99 -1.12
N GLU A 340 -25.83 -35.39 -0.21
CA GLU A 340 -25.75 -35.01 1.21
C GLU A 340 -25.41 -36.25 2.06
N ALA A 341 -24.15 -36.37 2.46
CA ALA A 341 -23.65 -37.43 3.33
C ALA A 341 -23.94 -37.07 4.79
N LYS A 342 -24.79 -37.86 5.47
CA LYS A 342 -25.20 -37.64 6.86
C LYS A 342 -24.49 -38.59 7.81
N TYR A 343 -24.02 -38.05 8.93
CA TYR A 343 -23.37 -38.78 10.01
C TYR A 343 -24.08 -38.46 11.32
N THR A 344 -24.45 -39.49 12.08
CA THR A 344 -25.26 -39.34 13.29
C THR A 344 -24.57 -40.02 14.46
N PHE A 345 -24.47 -39.32 15.58
CA PHE A 345 -23.79 -39.76 16.79
C PHE A 345 -24.69 -39.61 18.00
N ASP A 346 -25.07 -40.73 18.61
CA ASP A 346 -25.85 -40.75 19.85
C ASP A 346 -24.92 -40.75 21.07
N LEU A 347 -24.79 -39.59 21.69
CA LEU A 347 -23.95 -39.33 22.86
C LEU A 347 -24.75 -39.58 24.13
N HIS A 348 -24.17 -40.39 25.03
CA HIS A 348 -24.83 -40.81 26.26
C HIS A 348 -24.39 -39.92 27.42
N PRO A 349 -25.29 -39.57 28.35
CA PRO A 349 -24.93 -38.72 29.49
C PRO A 349 -23.88 -39.43 30.35
N VAL A 350 -22.87 -38.68 30.75
CA VAL A 350 -21.84 -39.12 31.69
C VAL A 350 -22.28 -38.69 33.09
N SER A 351 -22.21 -39.59 34.07
CA SER A 351 -22.41 -39.24 35.47
C SER A 351 -21.23 -38.38 35.93
N VAL A 352 -21.46 -37.09 36.16
CA VAL A 352 -20.43 -36.17 36.66
C VAL A 352 -20.68 -35.93 38.14
N GLU A 353 -19.68 -36.16 38.99
CA GLU A 353 -19.83 -35.86 40.40
C GLU A 353 -19.77 -34.34 40.62
N ARG A 354 -20.40 -33.86 41.71
CA ARG A 354 -20.44 -32.42 42.02
C ARG A 354 -19.05 -31.81 42.18
N ILE A 355 -18.07 -32.63 42.60
CA ILE A 355 -16.67 -32.25 42.74
C ILE A 355 -16.04 -31.99 41.37
N ASP A 356 -16.27 -32.85 40.38
CA ASP A 356 -15.76 -32.68 39.01
C ASP A 356 -16.33 -31.43 38.33
N ILE A 357 -17.60 -31.10 38.61
CA ILE A 357 -18.23 -29.85 38.15
C ILE A 357 -17.53 -28.62 38.74
N LEU A 358 -17.23 -28.65 40.03
CA LEU A 358 -16.52 -27.55 40.71
C LEU A 358 -15.08 -27.42 40.22
N GLU A 359 -14.40 -28.54 39.99
CA GLU A 359 -13.05 -28.56 39.43
C GLU A 359 -13.03 -28.00 38.00
N SER A 360 -14.02 -28.35 37.17
CA SER A 360 -14.20 -27.77 35.82
C SER A 360 -14.42 -26.25 35.89
N LYS A 361 -15.23 -25.76 36.83
CA LYS A 361 -15.42 -24.32 37.04
C LYS A 361 -14.14 -23.63 37.53
N LEU A 362 -13.37 -24.27 38.39
CA LEU A 362 -12.10 -23.74 38.87
C LEU A 362 -11.07 -23.62 37.73
N ARG A 363 -11.00 -24.62 36.84
CA ARG A 363 -10.16 -24.56 35.62
C ARG A 363 -10.57 -23.39 34.71
N ASP A 364 -11.87 -23.14 34.57
CA ASP A 364 -12.37 -22.01 33.77
C ASP A 364 -11.92 -20.67 34.35
N GLN A 365 -12.05 -20.51 35.66
CA GLN A 365 -11.59 -19.31 36.37
C GLN A 365 -10.08 -19.14 36.27
N GLN A 366 -9.31 -20.22 36.41
CA GLN A 366 -7.86 -20.18 36.27
C GLN A 366 -7.44 -19.74 34.86
N GLY A 367 -8.14 -20.20 33.82
CA GLY A 367 -7.91 -19.78 32.44
C GLY A 367 -8.19 -18.29 32.21
N GLU A 368 -9.27 -17.74 32.78
CA GLU A 368 -9.56 -16.30 32.70
C GLU A 368 -8.50 -15.47 33.44
N ILE A 369 -8.04 -15.94 34.61
CA ILE A 369 -6.94 -15.31 35.34
C ILE A 369 -5.66 -15.30 34.51
N GLN A 370 -5.33 -16.40 33.82
CA GLN A 370 -4.16 -16.46 32.94
C GLN A 370 -4.28 -15.51 31.74
N LYS A 371 -5.47 -15.36 31.15
CA LYS A 371 -5.70 -14.34 30.10
C LYS A 371 -5.43 -12.94 30.64
N LEU A 372 -5.94 -12.60 31.82
CA LEU A 372 -5.68 -11.31 32.45
C LEU A 372 -4.18 -11.08 32.70
N PHE A 373 -3.45 -12.09 33.19
CA PHE A 373 -2.00 -12.00 33.35
C PHE A 373 -1.28 -11.73 32.02
N THR A 374 -1.64 -12.44 30.94
CA THR A 374 -1.04 -12.18 29.63
C THR A 374 -1.32 -10.78 29.12
N MET A 375 -2.51 -10.25 29.38
CA MET A 375 -2.90 -8.89 28.98
C MET A 375 -2.14 -7.83 29.79
N ILE A 376 -1.98 -8.02 31.10
CA ILE A 376 -1.18 -7.13 31.96
C ILE A 376 0.27 -7.10 31.47
N SER A 377 0.88 -8.26 31.21
CA SER A 377 2.25 -8.34 30.68
C SER A 377 2.43 -7.61 29.34
N TRP A 378 1.43 -7.67 28.46
CA TRP A 378 1.40 -6.92 27.21
C TRP A 378 1.37 -5.40 27.44
N ILE A 379 0.56 -4.94 28.38
CA ILE A 379 0.46 -3.52 28.74
C ILE A 379 1.80 -3.03 29.31
N GLU A 380 2.41 -3.78 30.23
CA GLU A 380 3.71 -3.45 30.81
C GLU A 380 4.81 -3.34 29.73
N SER A 381 4.85 -4.31 28.82
CA SER A 381 5.80 -4.30 27.69
C SER A 381 5.62 -3.08 26.80
N ARG A 382 4.36 -2.73 26.50
CA ARG A 382 4.02 -1.54 25.71
C ARG A 382 4.45 -0.26 26.43
N MET A 383 4.12 -0.12 27.72
CA MET A 383 4.54 1.04 28.52
C MET A 383 6.06 1.19 28.58
N ASN A 384 6.80 0.08 28.73
CA ASN A 384 8.25 0.10 28.75
C ASN A 384 8.83 0.53 27.39
N SER A 385 8.24 0.08 26.28
CA SER A 385 8.63 0.50 24.93
C SER A 385 8.39 1.99 24.68
N GLU A 386 7.25 2.53 25.12
CA GLU A 386 6.94 3.95 25.01
C GLU A 386 7.86 4.81 25.88
N THR A 387 8.20 4.33 27.08
CA THR A 387 9.15 4.99 27.99
C THR A 387 10.55 5.04 27.38
N LYS A 388 11.04 3.92 26.82
CA LYS A 388 12.32 3.89 26.08
C LYS A 388 12.33 4.86 24.92
N ARG A 389 11.23 4.93 24.14
CA ARG A 389 11.11 5.86 23.01
C ARG A 389 11.16 7.32 23.47
N LYS A 390 10.41 7.68 24.53
CA LYS A 390 10.44 9.03 25.11
C LYS A 390 11.84 9.39 25.61
N ASN A 391 12.51 8.48 26.30
CA ASN A 391 13.88 8.70 26.78
C ASN A 391 14.87 8.87 25.62
N SER A 392 14.77 8.07 24.56
CA SER A 392 15.61 8.21 23.35
C SER A 392 15.47 9.59 22.71
N VAL A 393 14.23 10.06 22.53
CA VAL A 393 13.95 11.40 21.98
C VAL A 393 14.49 12.50 22.90
N SER A 394 14.37 12.34 24.22
CA SER A 394 14.95 13.29 25.18
C SER A 394 16.48 13.32 25.10
N VAL A 395 17.14 12.17 24.97
CA VAL A 395 18.60 12.07 24.81
C VAL A 395 19.05 12.72 23.50
N GLU A 396 18.39 12.46 22.37
CA GLU A 396 18.69 13.11 21.09
C GLU A 396 18.56 14.64 21.18
N ARG A 397 17.51 15.15 21.84
CA ARG A 397 17.35 16.59 22.08
C ARG A 397 18.48 17.16 22.93
N ILE A 398 18.91 16.45 23.97
CA ILE A 398 20.04 16.87 24.83
C ILE A 398 21.32 16.94 23.99
N VAL A 399 21.63 15.91 23.19
CA VAL A 399 22.82 15.89 22.33
C VAL A 399 22.84 17.06 21.34
N VAL A 400 21.69 17.38 20.74
CA VAL A 400 21.57 18.52 19.83
C VAL A 400 21.78 19.84 20.58
N LEU A 401 21.21 20.01 21.77
CA LEU A 401 21.42 21.22 22.57
C LEU A 401 22.88 21.36 23.01
N GLU A 402 23.53 20.26 23.41
CA GLU A 402 24.95 20.25 23.76
C GLU A 402 25.84 20.62 22.56
N SER A 403 25.52 20.15 21.35
CA SER A 403 26.25 20.56 20.15
C SER A 403 26.16 22.06 19.89
N LYS A 404 24.95 22.64 19.98
CA LYS A 404 24.74 24.08 19.81
C LYS A 404 25.47 24.89 20.88
N LEU A 405 25.50 24.41 22.13
CA LEU A 405 26.24 25.06 23.20
C LEU A 405 27.76 25.03 22.95
N ARG A 406 28.30 23.95 22.38
CA ARG A 406 29.70 23.89 21.96
C ARG A 406 29.98 24.88 20.83
N ASP A 407 29.16 24.89 19.79
CA ASP A 407 29.32 25.81 18.66
C ASP A 407 29.30 27.29 19.15
N GLN A 408 28.37 27.63 20.04
CA GLN A 408 28.32 28.96 20.66
C GLN A 408 29.53 29.26 21.55
N HIS A 409 30.07 28.26 22.24
CA HIS A 409 31.27 28.43 23.04
C HIS A 409 32.50 28.68 22.17
N ASP A 410 32.64 27.95 21.06
CA ASP A 410 33.72 28.13 20.09
C ASP A 410 33.63 29.51 19.42
N GLU A 411 32.43 29.97 19.05
CA GLU A 411 32.21 31.34 18.54
C GLU A 411 32.61 32.41 19.58
N LEU A 412 32.27 32.21 20.85
CA LEU A 412 32.66 33.13 21.93
C LEU A 412 34.18 33.16 22.13
N GLU A 413 34.85 32.01 22.06
CA GLU A 413 36.32 31.94 22.17
C GLU A 413 37.01 32.49 20.93
N GLN A 414 36.43 32.34 19.73
CA GLN A 414 36.91 33.03 18.53
C GLN A 414 36.80 34.55 18.69
N LEU A 415 35.65 35.06 19.11
CA LEU A 415 35.46 36.49 19.37
C LEU A 415 36.40 36.99 20.49
N ARG A 416 36.61 36.19 21.54
CA ARG A 416 37.60 36.50 22.59
C ARG A 416 39.01 36.56 22.03
N GLY A 417 39.38 35.64 21.14
CA GLY A 417 40.67 35.62 20.46
C GLY A 417 40.85 36.84 19.55
N GLU A 418 39.84 37.19 18.74
CA GLU A 418 39.83 38.40 17.92
C GLU A 418 39.96 39.66 18.78
N ILE A 419 39.24 39.72 19.90
CA ILE A 419 39.36 40.80 20.89
C ILE A 419 40.78 40.78 21.50
N GLY A 420 41.30 39.66 22.00
CA GLY A 420 42.64 39.56 22.59
C GLY A 420 43.76 39.97 21.64
N LEU A 421 43.69 39.54 20.37
CA LEU A 421 44.60 39.95 19.30
C LEU A 421 44.47 41.44 18.96
N THR A 422 43.32 42.07 19.23
CA THR A 422 43.17 43.54 19.10
C THR A 422 43.74 44.32 20.28
N TRP A 423 44.01 43.69 21.44
CA TRP A 423 44.49 44.38 22.65
C TRP A 423 45.97 44.17 22.96
N GLU A 424 46.61 43.09 22.51
CA GLU A 424 48.02 42.81 22.87
C GLU A 424 49.07 43.48 21.97
N ASP A 425 48.69 44.07 20.83
CA ASP A 425 49.65 44.69 19.88
C ASP A 425 49.38 46.18 19.54
N LYS A 426 48.75 46.94 20.46
CA LYS A 426 48.60 48.40 20.26
C LYS A 426 49.05 49.23 21.46
N PRO A 427 50.20 49.93 21.36
CA PRO A 427 50.51 51.01 22.28
C PRO A 427 49.49 52.14 22.04
N TYR A 428 48.75 52.51 23.09
CA TYR A 428 47.97 53.74 23.24
C TYR A 428 47.46 54.39 21.94
N LEU A 429 46.33 53.91 21.42
CA LEU A 429 45.52 54.68 20.48
C LEU A 429 44.43 55.42 21.26
N GLU A 430 44.63 56.73 21.40
CA GLU A 430 43.61 57.70 21.77
C GLU A 430 42.32 57.43 20.96
N ARG A 431 41.17 57.35 21.66
CA ARG A 431 39.84 57.35 21.04
C ARG A 431 39.54 58.74 20.47
N ASP A 432 40.16 59.08 19.36
CA ASP A 432 39.76 60.22 18.55
C ASP A 432 38.71 59.78 17.52
N GLY A 433 37.43 60.06 17.76
CA GLY A 433 36.45 59.92 16.68
C GLY A 433 34.97 59.78 17.02
N LEU A 434 34.59 59.65 18.30
CA LEU A 434 33.16 59.46 18.67
C LEU A 434 32.54 60.66 19.40
N SER A 435 33.25 61.77 19.56
CA SER A 435 32.66 63.02 20.03
C SER A 435 32.13 63.82 18.83
N PRO A 436 30.84 64.18 18.77
CA PRO A 436 30.33 65.05 17.70
C PRO A 436 31.08 66.39 17.73
N SER A 437 31.67 66.75 16.59
CA SER A 437 32.41 68.00 16.42
C SER A 437 31.45 69.19 16.51
N PHE A 438 31.34 69.77 17.72
CA PHE A 438 30.44 70.86 18.04
C PHE A 438 31.19 71.99 18.76
N VAL A 439 30.88 73.24 18.42
CA VAL A 439 31.32 74.41 19.16
C VAL A 439 30.15 75.36 19.40
N HIS A 440 30.05 75.89 20.62
CA HIS A 440 29.12 76.94 21.02
C HIS A 440 29.91 78.12 21.56
N LEU A 441 29.85 79.25 20.86
CA LEU A 441 30.54 80.48 21.22
C LEU A 441 29.52 81.57 21.52
N GLN A 442 29.85 82.41 22.49
CA GLN A 442 29.02 83.54 22.89
C GLN A 442 29.82 84.83 22.88
N THR A 443 29.15 85.95 22.60
CA THR A 443 29.76 87.28 22.71
C THR A 443 28.74 88.39 22.84
N SER A 444 29.10 89.44 23.56
CA SER A 444 28.38 90.72 23.59
C SER A 444 29.23 91.85 22.99
N ARG A 445 30.36 91.52 22.33
CA ARG A 445 31.36 92.47 21.85
C ARG A 445 31.60 92.33 20.36
N ARG A 446 31.97 93.43 19.72
CA ARG A 446 32.43 93.50 18.33
C ARG A 446 33.71 94.32 18.22
N ASN A 447 34.44 94.17 17.12
CA ASN A 447 35.59 95.03 16.79
C ASN A 447 35.14 96.34 16.13
N SER A 448 36.09 97.23 15.83
CA SER A 448 35.85 98.50 15.14
C SER A 448 35.26 98.34 13.73
N GLU A 449 35.47 97.18 13.11
CA GLU A 449 34.98 96.82 11.76
C GLU A 449 33.59 96.13 11.79
N SER A 450 32.89 96.18 12.92
CA SER A 450 31.58 95.53 13.12
C SER A 450 31.58 93.99 13.15
N THR A 451 32.74 93.35 13.22
CA THR A 451 32.86 91.88 13.36
C THR A 451 32.65 91.45 14.82
N MET A 452 31.79 90.47 15.03
CA MET A 452 31.50 89.88 16.36
C MET A 452 32.72 89.15 16.91
N LYS A 453 33.10 89.43 18.16
CA LYS A 453 34.28 88.83 18.80
C LYS A 453 33.92 87.57 19.58
N TRP A 454 33.97 86.41 18.94
CA TRP A 454 33.71 85.13 19.59
C TRP A 454 34.79 84.78 20.61
N GLY A 455 34.42 84.11 21.71
CA GLY A 455 35.40 83.65 22.72
C GLY A 455 36.51 82.76 22.13
N PRO A 456 37.69 82.70 22.77
CA PRO A 456 38.77 81.84 22.31
C PRO A 456 38.37 80.38 22.43
N THR A 457 38.69 79.59 21.41
CA THR A 457 38.56 78.13 21.46
C THR A 457 39.71 77.49 20.69
N THR A 458 40.27 76.41 21.23
CA THR A 458 41.32 75.63 20.56
C THR A 458 40.93 74.17 20.68
N GLY A 459 40.28 73.64 19.65
CA GLY A 459 39.92 72.24 19.54
C GLY A 459 40.55 71.57 18.32
N ALA A 460 40.32 70.27 18.20
CA ALA A 460 40.68 69.49 17.00
C ALA A 460 39.92 69.97 15.76
N ASP A 461 38.67 70.43 15.93
CA ASP A 461 37.78 70.76 14.81
C ASP A 461 37.63 72.26 14.53
N PHE A 462 37.83 73.12 15.55
CA PHE A 462 37.67 74.57 15.42
C PHE A 462 38.75 75.33 16.20
N ALA A 463 39.14 76.50 15.70
CA ALA A 463 39.98 77.44 16.41
C ALA A 463 39.48 78.89 16.29
N SER A 464 39.42 79.60 17.41
CA SER A 464 39.14 81.04 17.51
C SER A 464 40.17 81.67 18.44
N THR A 465 40.77 82.78 18.03
CA THR A 465 41.76 83.50 18.86
C THR A 465 41.13 84.33 19.96
N GLY A 466 39.82 84.63 19.85
CA GLY A 466 39.15 85.57 20.75
C GLY A 466 39.30 87.05 20.38
N VAL A 467 40.16 87.38 19.39
CA VAL A 467 40.61 88.75 19.15
C VAL A 467 39.99 89.35 17.88
N ASP A 468 40.12 88.62 16.77
CA ASP A 468 39.71 89.02 15.42
C ASP A 468 38.23 88.72 15.10
N GLY A 469 37.61 87.83 15.87
CA GLY A 469 36.24 87.36 15.64
C GLY A 469 36.12 86.30 14.56
N VAL A 470 37.24 85.67 14.20
CA VAL A 470 37.29 84.60 13.19
C VAL A 470 37.23 83.23 13.86
N VAL A 471 36.37 82.35 13.36
CA VAL A 471 36.34 80.93 13.73
C VAL A 471 36.83 80.11 12.54
N LYS A 472 37.97 79.45 12.69
CA LYS A 472 38.58 78.61 11.65
C LYS A 472 38.16 77.15 11.82
N ALA A 473 37.66 76.53 10.75
CA ALA A 473 37.46 75.09 10.68
C ALA A 473 38.82 74.41 10.48
N ARG A 474 39.12 73.38 11.27
CA ARG A 474 40.39 72.60 11.18
C ARG A 474 40.22 71.25 10.49
N ARG A 475 38.98 70.85 10.25
CA ARG A 475 38.63 69.59 9.61
C ARG A 475 37.62 69.90 8.51
N GLY A 476 37.84 69.32 7.33
CA GLY A 476 36.88 69.47 6.23
C GLY A 476 35.62 68.64 6.52
N GLY A 477 34.44 69.11 6.13
CA GLY A 477 33.18 68.37 6.23
C GLY A 477 31.92 69.22 6.03
N THR A 478 30.76 68.62 6.21
CA THR A 478 29.45 69.32 6.15
C THR A 478 29.04 69.77 7.55
N TYR A 479 28.78 71.07 7.72
CA TYR A 479 28.48 71.70 9.00
C TYR A 479 27.13 72.42 8.97
N ILE A 480 26.38 72.31 10.06
CA ILE A 480 25.26 73.22 10.33
C ILE A 480 25.77 74.40 11.16
N ILE A 481 25.49 75.61 10.71
CA ILE A 481 25.91 76.86 11.35
C ILE A 481 24.65 77.59 11.79
N PHE A 482 24.60 77.98 13.06
CA PHE A 482 23.51 78.75 13.64
C PHE A 482 24.06 79.97 14.36
N VAL A 483 23.55 81.14 14.03
CA VAL A 483 23.93 82.42 14.62
C VAL A 483 22.69 83.08 15.17
N THR A 484 22.77 83.62 16.38
CA THR A 484 21.76 84.52 16.94
C THR A 484 22.44 85.80 17.40
N VAL A 485 22.02 86.94 16.85
CA VAL A 485 22.54 88.26 17.21
C VAL A 485 21.45 89.08 17.88
N THR A 486 21.72 89.55 19.10
CA THR A 486 20.77 90.30 19.93
C THR A 486 21.05 91.80 19.84
N THR A 487 20.13 92.57 19.25
CA THR A 487 20.36 93.97 18.87
C THR A 487 19.27 94.92 19.37
N VAL A 488 19.59 96.22 19.45
CA VAL A 488 18.57 97.26 19.68
C VAL A 488 17.56 97.30 18.52
N PRO A 489 16.29 97.61 18.80
CA PRO A 489 15.27 97.83 17.77
C PRO A 489 15.58 99.07 16.93
N GLY A 490 15.26 99.00 15.62
CA GLY A 490 15.33 100.15 14.70
C GLY A 490 16.64 100.36 13.96
N ALA A 491 17.58 99.42 14.04
CA ALA A 491 18.74 99.42 13.16
C ALA A 491 18.40 98.68 11.85
N ASN A 492 18.12 99.41 10.76
CA ASN A 492 17.91 98.83 9.42
C ASN A 492 19.24 98.35 8.78
N THR A 493 20.19 97.90 9.59
CA THR A 493 21.52 97.46 9.17
C THR A 493 21.60 95.94 9.18
N PRO A 494 22.07 95.31 8.09
CA PRO A 494 22.12 93.86 7.97
C PRO A 494 23.13 93.21 8.92
N VAL A 495 22.78 91.99 9.34
CA VAL A 495 23.69 91.02 9.96
C VAL A 495 24.14 90.06 8.86
N TYR A 496 25.45 89.95 8.66
CA TYR A 496 26.05 89.07 7.68
C TYR A 496 26.72 87.88 8.36
N LEU A 497 26.46 86.68 7.82
CA LEU A 497 27.29 85.50 8.02
C LEU A 497 28.19 85.35 6.80
N LEU A 498 29.50 85.27 7.03
CA LEU A 498 30.52 85.20 5.98
C LEU A 498 31.36 83.92 6.11
N LYS A 499 31.67 83.32 4.97
CA LYS A 499 32.67 82.26 4.79
C LYS A 499 33.81 82.81 3.94
N ASN A 500 35.05 82.77 4.45
CA ASN A 500 36.24 83.32 3.79
C ASN A 500 35.99 84.75 3.28
N ASN A 501 35.39 85.60 4.13
CA ASN A 501 35.01 86.98 3.84
C ASN A 501 33.96 87.17 2.71
N THR A 502 33.36 86.09 2.21
CA THR A 502 32.23 86.12 1.26
C THR A 502 30.93 85.91 2.03
N SER A 503 29.92 86.76 1.81
CA SER A 503 28.62 86.61 2.48
C SER A 503 27.90 85.35 1.98
N ILE A 504 27.55 84.47 2.91
CA ILE A 504 26.76 83.25 2.65
C ILE A 504 25.30 83.41 3.11
N GLN A 505 25.05 84.28 4.08
CA GLN A 505 23.70 84.62 4.50
C GLN A 505 23.65 86.06 5.03
N VAL A 506 22.49 86.71 4.84
CA VAL A 506 22.20 88.04 5.37
C VAL A 506 20.82 88.03 6.01
N ALA A 507 20.68 88.69 7.16
CA ALA A 507 19.40 88.89 7.82
C ALA A 507 19.28 90.33 8.32
N TYR A 508 18.06 90.86 8.30
CA TYR A 508 17.78 92.23 8.75
C TYR A 508 17.05 92.17 10.09
N PRO A 509 17.55 92.84 11.13
CA PRO A 509 16.84 92.95 12.39
C PRO A 509 15.48 93.64 12.20
N GLY A 510 14.42 93.00 12.70
CA GLY A 510 13.06 93.54 12.61
C GLY A 510 12.85 94.76 13.51
N TYR A 511 11.99 95.68 13.08
CA TYR A 511 11.54 96.79 13.91
C TYR A 511 10.44 96.34 14.89
N SER A 512 10.72 96.40 16.19
CA SER A 512 9.84 95.91 17.26
C SER A 512 9.46 96.99 18.29
N GLN A 513 9.04 98.18 17.83
CA GLN A 513 8.48 99.27 18.67
C GLN A 513 9.27 99.57 19.97
N GLY A 514 10.61 99.54 19.91
CA GLY A 514 11.45 99.84 21.08
C GLY A 514 11.80 98.64 21.98
N ASN A 515 11.35 97.43 21.66
CA ASN A 515 11.77 96.19 22.34
C ASN A 515 13.02 95.53 21.71
N ILE A 516 13.91 94.99 22.54
CA ILE A 516 15.10 94.22 22.10
C ILE A 516 14.66 93.03 21.24
N GLY A 517 15.35 92.80 20.13
CA GLY A 517 15.08 91.70 19.21
C GLY A 517 16.31 90.86 18.92
N SER A 518 16.09 89.56 18.69
CA SER A 518 17.11 88.62 18.27
C SER A 518 16.94 88.28 16.79
N THR A 519 18.02 88.39 16.03
CA THR A 519 18.06 88.04 14.61
C THR A 519 18.86 86.75 14.44
N SER A 520 18.25 85.72 13.87
CA SER A 520 18.91 84.43 13.66
C SER A 520 19.26 84.20 12.19
N LEU A 521 20.45 83.61 11.96
CA LEU A 521 20.92 83.12 10.68
C LEU A 521 21.22 81.63 10.83
N SER A 522 20.79 80.82 9.88
CA SER A 522 21.07 79.38 9.86
C SER A 522 21.33 78.88 8.45
N THR A 523 22.36 78.06 8.30
CA THR A 523 22.73 77.44 7.02
C THR A 523 23.44 76.11 7.24
N ILE A 524 23.49 75.27 6.19
CA ILE A 524 24.31 74.07 6.12
C ILE A 524 25.37 74.31 5.04
N GLU A 525 26.63 74.25 5.41
CA GLU A 525 27.76 74.58 4.54
C GLU A 525 28.84 73.50 4.58
N VAL A 526 29.44 73.24 3.42
CA VAL A 526 30.68 72.45 3.35
C VAL A 526 31.84 73.37 3.71
N LEU A 527 32.57 73.06 4.77
CA LEU A 527 33.78 73.79 5.17
C LEU A 527 35.00 72.92 4.87
N GLU A 528 36.03 73.51 4.28
CA GLU A 528 37.34 72.89 4.14
C GLU A 528 38.25 73.27 5.31
N ASN A 529 39.38 72.56 5.45
CA ASN A 529 40.40 72.93 6.42
C ASN A 529 40.86 74.39 6.19
N ASN A 530 40.96 75.16 7.26
CA ASN A 530 41.26 76.59 7.31
C ASN A 530 40.19 77.52 6.73
N ASN A 531 38.99 77.04 6.40
CA ASN A 531 37.88 77.97 6.09
C ASN A 531 37.53 78.80 7.33
N GLU A 532 37.29 80.09 7.11
CA GLU A 532 37.05 81.10 8.13
C GLU A 532 35.58 81.50 8.15
N ILE A 533 34.97 81.40 9.33
CA ILE A 533 33.60 81.86 9.58
C ILE A 533 33.66 83.16 10.37
N THR A 534 32.92 84.16 9.90
CA THR A 534 32.85 85.49 10.51
C THR A 534 31.42 86.00 10.50
N VAL A 535 31.04 86.75 11.54
CA VAL A 535 29.73 87.40 11.62
C VAL A 535 29.93 88.90 11.76
N LYS A 536 29.32 89.68 10.87
CA LYS A 536 29.36 91.15 10.90
C LYS A 536 28.00 91.72 11.22
N CYS A 537 27.96 92.61 12.21
CA CYS A 537 26.76 93.29 12.66
C CYS A 537 27.08 94.75 12.99
N SER A 538 26.53 95.68 12.20
CA SER A 538 26.67 97.13 12.42
C SER A 538 25.67 97.68 13.44
N CYS A 539 24.66 96.91 13.86
CA CYS A 539 23.72 97.28 14.92
C CYS A 539 24.38 97.36 16.30
N LYS A 540 23.87 98.22 17.18
CA LYS A 540 24.28 98.22 18.59
C LYS A 540 23.80 96.92 19.27
N LEU A 541 24.74 96.17 19.85
CA LEU A 541 24.47 94.96 20.63
C LEU A 541 23.92 95.34 22.01
N VAL A 542 22.93 94.59 22.49
CA VAL A 542 22.28 94.85 23.80
C VAL A 542 22.47 93.70 24.78
N ASP A 543 22.72 92.49 24.27
CA ASP A 543 22.92 91.29 25.08
C ASP A 543 23.84 90.29 24.37
N THR A 544 23.95 89.11 24.95
CA THR A 544 24.72 87.98 24.47
C THR A 544 24.16 87.47 23.14
N SER A 545 25.06 87.33 22.18
CA SER A 545 24.85 86.73 20.87
C SER A 545 25.58 85.39 20.83
N TYR A 546 25.07 84.44 20.05
CA TYR A 546 25.54 83.06 20.01
C TYR A 546 25.92 82.63 18.60
N LEU A 547 26.96 81.79 18.49
CA LEU A 547 27.37 81.08 17.29
C LEU A 547 27.56 79.60 17.65
N CYS A 548 26.77 78.75 17.01
CA CYS A 548 26.87 77.29 17.11
C CYS A 548 27.32 76.73 15.76
N ILE A 549 28.31 75.84 15.75
CA ILE A 549 28.72 75.10 14.57
C ILE A 549 28.81 73.62 14.94
N ALA A 550 28.07 72.76 14.22
CA ALA A 550 28.09 71.31 14.43
C ALA A 550 28.37 70.58 13.12
N ARG A 551 29.26 69.60 13.12
CA ARG A 551 29.47 68.74 11.95
C ARG A 551 28.36 67.70 11.86
N VAL A 552 27.74 67.61 10.70
CA VAL A 552 26.64 66.67 10.42
C VAL A 552 27.02 65.59 9.41
N GLY A 553 28.09 65.78 8.64
CA GLY A 553 28.54 64.82 7.64
C GLY A 553 30.02 64.97 7.32
N ASN A 554 30.60 63.91 6.75
CA ASN A 554 31.98 63.93 6.33
C ASN A 554 32.21 64.67 5.02
#